data_AF-A0A962ZL80-F1
#
_entry.id   AF-A0A962ZL80-F1
#
_cell.length_a   1.000
_cell.length_b   1.000
_cell.length_c   1.000
_cell.angle_alpha   90.00
_cell.angle_beta   90.00
_cell.angle_gamma   90.00
#
_symmetry.space_group_name_H-M   'P 1'
#
loop_
_entity.id
_entity.type
_entity.pdbx_description
1 polymer ?
#
loop_
_entity_poly.entity_id
_entity_poly.type
_entity_poly.pdbx_seq_one_letter_code
_entity_poly.pdbx_strand_id
1 'polypeptide(L)'
;MAHYAPLIERWRDGELAKWASLLPAQLERGLSDRRYGDLPRWRAAVAALPDITATHTRLDTARVTAARDAPLDASLLQALCTALKELHPWRKGPFELFGLHIDTEWRSDWKWDRLQPALDALEGRRVLDVGCGSGYHCWRMRGAGAAQVIGID
;
A
#
# COMPACT_ATOMS: atom_id res chain seq x y z
N MET A 1 2.37 10.86 13.50
CA MET A 1 1.07 10.85 14.23
C MET A 1 -0.09 11.25 13.32
N ALA A 2 -0.09 12.43 12.68
CA ALA A 2 -1.22 12.92 11.87
C ALA A 2 -1.75 11.92 10.81
N HIS A 3 -0.86 11.21 10.09
CA HIS A 3 -1.26 10.23 9.07
C HIS A 3 -2.11 9.04 9.58
N TYR A 4 -2.00 8.70 10.87
CA TYR A 4 -2.70 7.55 11.46
C TYR A 4 -3.92 7.95 12.30
N ALA A 5 -4.14 9.25 12.52
CA ALA A 5 -5.29 9.72 13.30
C ALA A 5 -6.64 9.22 12.75
N PRO A 6 -6.91 9.25 11.41
CA PRO A 6 -8.17 8.74 10.88
C PRO A 6 -8.39 7.24 11.14
N LEU A 7 -7.31 6.45 11.20
CA LEU A 7 -7.38 5.01 11.51
C LEU A 7 -7.71 4.79 12.99
N ILE A 8 -7.02 5.50 13.88
CA ILE A 8 -7.20 5.41 15.33
C ILE A 8 -8.61 5.88 15.72
N GLU A 9 -9.08 6.98 15.14
CA GLU A 9 -10.43 7.51 15.35
C GLU A 9 -11.50 6.53 14.90
N ARG A 10 -11.35 5.94 13.71
CA ARG A 10 -12.28 4.93 13.18
C ARG A 10 -12.45 3.73 14.12
N TRP A 11 -11.40 3.35 14.84
CA TRP A 11 -11.40 2.17 15.71
C TRP A 11 -11.73 2.47 17.16
N ARG A 12 -11.81 3.75 17.56
CA ARG A 12 -11.92 4.19 18.94
C ARG A 12 -13.08 3.55 19.71
N ASP A 13 -14.23 3.40 19.06
CA ASP A 13 -15.48 2.93 19.68
C ASP A 13 -15.91 1.54 19.16
N GLY A 14 -14.98 0.78 18.57
CA GLY A 14 -15.25 -0.53 17.98
C GLY A 14 -14.43 -1.66 18.58
N GLU A 15 -14.51 -2.83 17.95
CA GLU A 15 -13.78 -4.05 18.36
C GLU A 15 -12.26 -3.86 18.45
N LEU A 16 -11.72 -2.89 17.70
CA LEU A 16 -10.29 -2.57 17.64
C LEU A 16 -9.88 -1.43 18.59
N ALA A 17 -10.76 -0.94 19.46
CA ALA A 17 -10.49 0.15 20.39
C ALA A 17 -9.24 -0.10 21.26
N LYS A 18 -9.08 -1.34 21.75
CA LYS A 18 -7.92 -1.75 22.54
C LYS A 18 -6.61 -1.66 21.75
N TRP A 19 -6.63 -1.96 20.45
CA TRP A 19 -5.43 -1.82 19.63
C TRP A 19 -5.19 -0.36 19.24
N ALA A 20 -6.26 0.39 18.95
CA ALA A 20 -6.20 1.81 18.63
C ALA A 20 -5.54 2.63 19.74
N SER A 21 -5.76 2.30 21.02
CA SER A 21 -5.11 2.99 22.15
C SER A 21 -3.61 2.68 22.28
N LEU A 22 -3.15 1.54 21.76
CA LEU A 22 -1.74 1.14 21.77
C LEU A 22 -0.96 1.64 20.55
N LEU A 23 -1.66 1.88 19.43
CA LEU A 23 -1.04 2.27 18.15
C LEU A 23 -0.11 3.49 18.27
N PRO A 24 -0.44 4.57 18.99
CA PRO A 24 0.45 5.72 19.06
C PRO A 24 1.87 5.37 19.54
N ALA A 25 1.97 4.65 20.66
CA ALA A 25 3.24 4.23 21.23
C ALA A 25 3.93 3.14 20.39
N GLN A 26 3.17 2.29 19.69
CA GLN A 26 3.73 1.31 18.75
C GLN A 26 4.34 2.00 17.53
N LEU A 27 3.66 2.98 16.94
CA LEU A 27 4.12 3.72 15.78
C LEU A 27 5.36 4.57 16.09
N GLU A 28 5.41 5.22 17.24
CA GLU A 28 6.59 5.99 17.65
C GLU A 28 7.83 5.11 17.82
N ARG A 29 7.66 3.92 18.41
CA ARG A 29 8.76 2.94 18.55
C ARG A 29 9.12 2.26 17.22
N GLY A 30 8.14 1.98 16.38
CA GLY A 30 8.28 1.24 15.14
C GLY A 30 8.78 2.09 13.97
N LEU A 31 8.43 3.37 13.90
CA LEU A 31 8.84 4.29 12.84
C LEU A 31 9.94 5.24 13.30
N SER A 32 10.95 4.69 13.99
CA SER A 32 12.06 5.44 14.57
C SER A 32 13.28 5.45 13.65
N ASP A 33 13.71 6.64 13.24
CA ASP A 33 14.92 6.84 12.43
C ASP A 33 16.19 6.35 13.14
N ARG A 34 16.17 6.22 14.48
CA ARG A 34 17.27 5.64 15.26
C ARG A 34 17.44 4.14 15.03
N ARG A 35 16.35 3.45 14.67
CA ARG A 35 16.32 2.01 14.46
C ARG A 35 16.51 1.64 12.98
N TYR A 36 16.04 2.49 12.07
CA TYR A 36 16.00 2.22 10.64
C TYR A 36 16.72 3.33 9.86
N GLY A 37 17.97 3.07 9.47
CA GLY A 37 18.82 4.06 8.78
C GLY A 37 18.31 4.52 7.41
N ASP A 38 17.54 3.68 6.72
CA ASP A 38 16.92 4.02 5.44
C ASP A 38 15.63 4.86 5.58
N LEU A 39 15.02 4.91 6.78
CA LEU A 39 13.72 5.53 6.96
C LEU A 39 13.69 7.01 6.55
N PRO A 40 14.70 7.85 6.87
CA PRO A 40 14.76 9.22 6.35
C PRO A 40 14.76 9.29 4.82
N ARG A 41 15.51 8.41 4.15
CA ARG A 41 15.59 8.34 2.68
C ARG A 41 14.24 7.95 2.08
N TRP A 42 13.58 6.95 2.64
CA TRP A 42 12.24 6.54 2.17
C TRP A 42 11.17 7.61 2.42
N ARG A 43 11.22 8.32 3.56
CA ARG A 43 10.33 9.45 3.82
C ARG A 43 10.52 10.57 2.78
N ALA A 44 11.77 10.90 2.47
CA ALA A 44 12.08 11.89 1.43
C ALA A 44 11.57 11.44 0.05
N ALA A 45 11.73 10.16 -0.29
CA ALA A 45 11.21 9.59 -1.54
C ALA A 45 9.68 9.70 -1.64
N VAL A 46 8.95 9.35 -0.57
CA VAL A 46 7.49 9.50 -0.51
C VAL A 46 7.06 10.97 -0.61
N ALA A 47 7.78 11.89 0.07
CA ALA A 47 7.50 13.32 0.00
C ALA A 47 7.81 13.94 -1.38
N ALA A 48 8.74 13.34 -2.14
CA ALA A 48 9.09 13.75 -3.49
C ALA A 48 8.15 13.19 -4.56
N LEU A 49 7.22 12.29 -4.20
CA LEU A 49 6.21 11.81 -5.15
C LEU A 49 5.37 13.01 -5.63
N PRO A 50 5.16 13.15 -6.94
CA PRO A 50 4.27 14.18 -7.45
C PRO A 50 2.83 13.95 -6.98
N ASP A 51 2.12 15.03 -6.69
CA ASP A 51 0.70 14.98 -6.38
C ASP A 51 -0.10 14.73 -7.66
N ILE A 52 -0.52 13.47 -7.85
CA ILE A 52 -1.26 13.02 -9.03
C ILE A 52 -2.58 12.42 -8.58
N THR A 53 -3.68 13.07 -8.99
CA THR A 53 -5.02 12.53 -8.80
C THR A 53 -5.31 11.43 -9.82
N ALA A 54 -5.62 10.23 -9.35
CA ALA A 54 -6.14 9.15 -10.19
C ALA A 54 -7.64 9.38 -10.49
N THR A 55 -8.05 9.21 -11.76
CA THR A 55 -9.48 9.15 -12.13
C THR A 55 -10.03 7.74 -12.03
N HIS A 56 -9.16 6.73 -12.10
CA HIS A 56 -9.55 5.32 -12.00
C HIS A 56 -8.49 4.50 -11.27
N THR A 57 -8.97 3.50 -10.53
CA THR A 57 -8.14 2.49 -9.89
C THR A 57 -8.69 1.11 -10.21
N ARG A 58 -7.80 0.13 -10.36
CA ARG A 58 -8.16 -1.30 -10.53
C ARG A 58 -7.34 -2.11 -9.54
N LEU A 59 -8.04 -2.69 -8.58
CA LEU A 59 -7.42 -3.42 -7.47
C LEU A 59 -7.61 -4.94 -7.59
N ASP A 60 -8.55 -5.36 -8.43
CA ASP A 60 -8.92 -6.75 -8.69
C ASP A 60 -8.10 -7.40 -9.83
N THR A 61 -7.30 -6.60 -10.55
CA THR A 61 -6.42 -7.07 -11.63
C THR A 61 -5.03 -7.48 -11.14
N ALA A 62 -4.31 -8.30 -11.92
CA ALA A 62 -2.95 -8.76 -11.62
C ALA A 62 -1.98 -7.62 -11.32
N ARG A 63 -2.05 -6.53 -12.09
CA ARG A 63 -1.37 -5.26 -11.78
C ARG A 63 -2.32 -4.39 -10.97
N VAL A 64 -1.91 -4.01 -9.77
CA VAL A 64 -2.67 -3.02 -9.00
C VAL A 64 -2.44 -1.67 -9.65
N THR A 65 -3.52 -1.07 -10.15
CA THR A 65 -3.46 0.06 -11.08
C THR A 65 -4.03 1.33 -10.45
N ALA A 66 -3.31 2.44 -10.60
CA ALA A 66 -3.85 3.79 -10.47
C ALA A 66 -3.54 4.56 -11.74
N ALA A 67 -4.53 5.21 -12.34
CA ALA A 67 -4.36 5.93 -13.59
C ALA A 67 -5.34 7.10 -13.73
N ARG A 68 -5.13 7.92 -14.75
CA ARG A 68 -5.94 9.09 -15.09
C ARG A 68 -6.22 9.12 -16.59
N ASP A 69 -7.27 9.83 -16.99
CA ASP A 69 -7.73 9.83 -18.40
C ASP A 69 -6.73 10.50 -19.34
N ALA A 70 -6.18 11.65 -18.91
CA ALA A 70 -5.11 12.34 -19.63
C ALA A 70 -3.74 11.81 -19.17
N PRO A 71 -2.83 11.43 -20.09
CA PRO A 71 -1.51 10.93 -19.72
C PRO A 71 -0.70 11.98 -18.96
N LEU A 72 0.28 11.51 -18.17
CA LEU A 72 1.26 12.42 -17.58
C LEU A 72 2.15 12.98 -18.68
N ASP A 73 2.56 14.25 -18.53
CA ASP A 73 3.65 14.77 -19.33
C ASP A 73 4.98 14.07 -18.96
N ALA A 74 5.98 14.21 -19.84
CA ALA A 74 7.25 13.52 -19.68
C ALA A 74 8.00 13.94 -18.40
N SER A 75 7.88 15.20 -17.98
CA SER A 75 8.54 15.71 -16.78
C SER A 75 7.95 15.09 -15.52
N LEU A 76 6.61 15.05 -15.44
CA LEU A 76 5.88 14.50 -14.31
C LEU A 76 6.05 12.97 -14.20
N LEU A 77 6.05 12.27 -15.34
CA LEU A 77 6.36 10.84 -15.39
C LEU A 77 7.80 10.55 -14.94
N GLN A 78 8.76 11.37 -15.36
CA GLN A 78 10.16 11.24 -14.93
C GLN A 78 10.32 11.50 -13.43
N ALA A 79 9.63 12.51 -12.88
CA ALA A 79 9.60 12.80 -11.45
C ALA A 79 9.04 11.62 -10.65
N LEU A 80 7.89 11.08 -11.09
CA LEU A 80 7.27 9.89 -10.50
C LEU A 80 8.24 8.69 -10.50
N CYS A 81 8.85 8.38 -11.66
CA CYS A 81 9.80 7.28 -11.80
C CYS A 81 11.03 7.44 -10.90
N THR A 82 11.57 8.66 -10.80
CA THR A 82 12.76 8.96 -9.99
C THR A 82 12.45 8.78 -8.50
N ALA A 83 11.35 9.36 -8.00
CA ALA A 83 10.94 9.24 -6.61
C ALA A 83 10.63 7.78 -6.23
N LEU A 84 9.97 7.05 -7.12
CA LEU A 84 9.65 5.63 -6.90
C LEU A 84 10.92 4.77 -6.82
N LYS A 85 11.92 4.97 -7.68
CA LYS A 85 13.17 4.18 -7.67
C LYS A 85 13.95 4.29 -6.36
N GLU A 86 13.80 5.39 -5.62
CA GLU A 86 14.37 5.52 -4.26
C GLU A 86 13.74 4.54 -3.25
N LEU A 87 12.60 3.92 -3.56
CA LEU A 87 11.96 2.89 -2.73
C LEU A 87 12.42 1.46 -3.10
N HIS A 88 13.45 1.31 -3.94
CA HIS A 88 14.08 0.01 -4.19
C HIS A 88 14.68 -0.60 -2.91
N PRO A 89 14.75 -1.93 -2.83
CA PRO A 89 14.29 -2.91 -3.83
C PRO A 89 12.79 -3.24 -3.74
N TRP A 90 12.11 -3.36 -4.89
CA TRP A 90 10.71 -3.77 -4.94
C TRP A 90 10.54 -5.28 -5.06
N ARG A 91 10.08 -5.90 -3.98
CA ARG A 91 9.97 -7.36 -3.92
C ARG A 91 8.61 -7.89 -4.36
N LYS A 92 7.50 -7.34 -3.86
CA LYS A 92 6.14 -7.86 -4.10
C LYS A 92 5.31 -6.92 -4.99
N GLY A 93 4.68 -7.45 -6.03
CA GLY A 93 3.91 -6.71 -7.04
C GLY A 93 3.33 -7.65 -8.11
N PRO A 94 2.99 -7.17 -9.31
CA PRO A 94 3.35 -5.87 -9.89
C PRO A 94 2.36 -4.72 -9.62
N PHE A 95 2.81 -3.49 -9.86
CA PHE A 95 1.95 -2.29 -9.88
C PHE A 95 2.02 -1.59 -11.26
N GLU A 96 0.97 -0.83 -11.55
CA GLU A 96 0.86 0.03 -12.75
C GLU A 96 0.40 1.42 -12.31
N LEU A 97 1.32 2.37 -12.19
CA LEU A 97 1.03 3.70 -11.67
C LEU A 97 1.19 4.74 -12.78
N PHE A 98 0.07 5.25 -13.30
CA PHE A 98 0.03 6.31 -14.30
C PHE A 98 0.84 6.00 -15.58
N GLY A 99 0.80 4.74 -16.02
CA GLY A 99 1.55 4.23 -17.17
C GLY A 99 2.98 3.79 -16.86
N LEU A 100 3.42 3.93 -15.60
CA LEU A 100 4.67 3.35 -15.12
C LEU A 100 4.43 1.94 -14.60
N HIS A 101 4.98 0.97 -15.31
CA HIS A 101 5.04 -0.40 -14.82
C HIS A 101 6.13 -0.57 -13.76
N ILE A 102 5.72 -0.94 -12.56
CA ILE A 102 6.60 -1.38 -11.48
C ILE A 102 6.68 -2.90 -11.55
N ASP A 103 7.70 -3.39 -12.27
CA ASP A 103 8.03 -4.81 -12.30
C ASP A 103 8.86 -5.18 -11.07
N THR A 104 8.33 -6.11 -10.29
CA THR A 104 8.89 -6.47 -8.97
C THR A 104 9.51 -7.85 -9.01
N GLU A 105 10.43 -8.13 -8.09
CA GLU A 105 11.10 -9.44 -7.98
C GLU A 105 10.13 -10.63 -8.02
N TRP A 106 8.98 -10.52 -7.32
CA TRP A 106 7.98 -11.57 -7.23
C TRP A 106 6.72 -11.22 -8.01
N ARG A 107 6.31 -12.18 -8.86
CA ARG A 107 4.96 -12.29 -9.44
C ARG A 107 3.95 -12.67 -8.35
N SER A 108 3.65 -11.70 -7.50
CA SER A 108 2.76 -11.86 -6.34
C SER A 108 1.31 -12.05 -6.78
N ASP A 109 0.97 -11.61 -7.99
CA ASP A 109 -0.25 -11.93 -8.73
C ASP A 109 -0.44 -13.44 -8.91
N TRP A 110 0.60 -14.18 -9.31
CA TRP A 110 0.47 -15.64 -9.48
C TRP A 110 0.18 -16.37 -8.18
N LYS A 111 0.75 -15.90 -7.06
CA LYS A 111 0.40 -16.42 -5.73
C LYS A 111 -1.07 -16.12 -5.42
N TRP A 112 -1.52 -14.91 -5.69
CA TRP A 112 -2.90 -14.51 -5.46
C TRP A 112 -3.88 -15.35 -6.27
N ASP A 113 -3.65 -15.52 -7.58
CA ASP A 113 -4.55 -16.25 -8.48
C ASP A 113 -4.68 -17.74 -8.09
N ARG A 114 -3.63 -18.33 -7.49
CA ARG A 114 -3.69 -19.68 -6.90
C ARG A 114 -4.50 -19.74 -5.61
N LEU A 115 -4.45 -18.68 -4.78
CA LEU A 115 -5.09 -18.67 -3.46
C LEU A 115 -6.54 -18.23 -3.52
N GLN A 116 -6.87 -17.22 -4.32
CA GLN A 116 -8.19 -16.57 -4.35
C GLN A 116 -9.36 -17.56 -4.50
N PRO A 117 -9.31 -18.59 -5.37
CA PRO A 117 -10.42 -19.55 -5.52
C PRO A 117 -10.67 -20.41 -4.28
N ALA A 118 -9.67 -20.54 -3.40
CA ALA A 118 -9.75 -21.35 -2.18
C ALA A 118 -10.08 -20.53 -0.92
N LEU A 119 -10.14 -19.19 -1.04
CA LEU A 119 -10.53 -18.32 0.07
C LEU A 119 -12.06 -18.24 0.16
N ASP A 120 -12.55 -18.10 1.39
CA ASP A 120 -13.91 -17.61 1.60
C ASP A 120 -14.09 -16.24 0.91
N ALA A 121 -15.34 -15.94 0.50
CA ALA A 121 -15.70 -14.64 -0.03
C ALA A 121 -15.25 -13.51 0.93
N LEU A 122 -14.47 -12.56 0.40
CA LEU A 122 -13.90 -11.47 1.18
C LEU A 122 -14.87 -10.29 1.36
N GLU A 123 -16.00 -10.29 0.64
CA GLU A 123 -17.01 -9.23 0.71
C GLU A 123 -17.39 -8.88 2.15
N GLY A 124 -17.27 -7.60 2.51
CA GLY A 124 -17.60 -7.11 3.84
C GLY A 124 -16.60 -7.47 4.95
N ARG A 125 -15.58 -8.30 4.68
CA ARG A 125 -14.65 -8.77 5.72
C ARG A 125 -13.62 -7.71 6.10
N ARG A 126 -13.21 -7.76 7.38
CA ARG A 126 -12.00 -7.11 7.87
C ARG A 126 -10.85 -8.12 7.87
N VAL A 127 -9.76 -7.81 7.19
CA VAL A 127 -8.62 -8.72 6.99
C VAL A 127 -7.34 -8.13 7.57
N LEU A 128 -6.53 -8.98 8.21
CA LEU A 128 -5.17 -8.66 8.64
C LEU A 128 -4.18 -9.49 7.80
N ASP A 129 -3.26 -8.82 7.10
CA ASP A 129 -2.17 -9.43 6.35
C ASP A 129 -0.86 -9.26 7.13
N VAL A 130 -0.31 -10.35 7.65
CA VAL A 130 0.89 -10.37 8.49
C VAL A 130 2.12 -10.62 7.62
N GLY A 131 3.10 -9.72 7.69
CA GLY A 131 4.25 -9.73 6.78
C GLY A 131 3.84 -9.30 5.36
N CYS A 132 3.05 -8.22 5.26
CA CYS A 132 2.42 -7.81 4.01
C CYS A 132 3.43 -7.30 2.96
N GLY A 133 4.67 -6.99 3.35
CA GLY A 133 5.67 -6.35 2.49
C GLY A 133 5.15 -5.05 1.89
N SER A 134 5.20 -4.91 0.56
CA SER A 134 4.68 -3.71 -0.14
C SER A 134 3.16 -3.51 -0.02
N GLY A 135 2.42 -4.46 0.56
CA GLY A 135 0.97 -4.40 0.68
C GLY A 135 0.23 -4.76 -0.61
N TYR A 136 0.91 -5.33 -1.61
CA TYR A 136 0.29 -5.79 -2.87
C TYR A 136 -0.97 -6.64 -2.62
N HIS A 137 -0.87 -7.65 -1.72
CA HIS A 137 -2.01 -8.51 -1.41
C HIS A 137 -3.10 -7.78 -0.64
N CYS A 138 -2.77 -6.78 0.18
CA CYS A 138 -3.78 -5.93 0.82
C CYS A 138 -4.67 -5.24 -0.21
N TRP A 139 -4.08 -4.72 -1.29
CA TRP A 139 -4.84 -4.12 -2.39
C TRP A 139 -5.70 -5.13 -3.13
N ARG A 140 -5.18 -6.33 -3.44
CA ARG A 140 -5.96 -7.39 -4.09
C ARG A 140 -7.15 -7.84 -3.23
N MET A 141 -6.96 -7.98 -1.92
CA MET A 141 -8.04 -8.29 -0.97
C MET A 141 -9.11 -7.19 -0.95
N ARG A 142 -8.68 -5.91 -1.00
CA ARG A 142 -9.62 -4.78 -1.08
C ARG A 142 -10.39 -4.79 -2.41
N GLY A 143 -9.73 -5.10 -3.53
CA GLY A 143 -10.36 -5.27 -4.84
C GLY A 143 -11.34 -6.45 -4.89
N ALA A 144 -11.11 -7.48 -4.08
CA ALA A 144 -11.99 -8.64 -3.93
C ALA A 144 -13.14 -8.45 -2.91
N GLY A 145 -13.41 -7.22 -2.47
CA GLY A 145 -14.58 -6.89 -1.66
C GLY A 145 -14.34 -6.75 -0.15
N ALA A 146 -13.11 -6.97 0.34
CA ALA A 146 -12.82 -6.77 1.77
C ALA A 146 -13.16 -5.35 2.21
N ALA A 147 -14.00 -5.19 3.23
CA ALA A 147 -14.41 -3.88 3.75
C ALA A 147 -13.23 -3.09 4.32
N GLN A 148 -12.26 -3.78 4.91
CA GLN A 148 -11.04 -3.19 5.43
C GLN A 148 -9.90 -4.20 5.39
N VAL A 149 -8.71 -3.76 4.98
CA VAL A 149 -7.50 -4.57 5.04
C VAL A 149 -6.43 -3.81 5.81
N ILE A 150 -5.78 -4.48 6.75
CA ILE A 150 -4.67 -3.95 7.55
C ILE A 150 -3.45 -4.81 7.25
N GLY A 151 -2.36 -4.19 6.80
CA GLY A 151 -1.07 -4.85 6.68
C GLY A 151 -0.17 -4.50 7.87
N ILE A 152 0.58 -5.48 8.39
CA ILE A 152 1.65 -5.24 9.36
C ILE A 152 2.95 -5.88 8.86
N ASP A 153 4.06 -5.15 8.99
CA ASP A 153 5.43 -5.58 8.67
C ASP A 153 6.42 -4.83 9.60
#